data_AF-A0A6A4FLY4-F1
#
_entry.id   AF-A0A6A4FLY4-F1
#
_cell.length_a   1.000
_cell.length_b   1.000
_cell.length_c   1.000
_cell.angle_alpha   90.00
_cell.angle_beta   90.00
_cell.angle_gamma   90.00
#
_symmetry.space_group_name_H-M   'P 1'
#
loop_
_entity.id
_entity.type
_entity.pdbx_description
1 polymer ?
#
loop_
_entity_poly.entity_id
_entity_poly.type
_entity_poly.pdbx_seq_one_letter_code
_entity_poly.pdbx_strand_id
1 'polypeptide(L)'
;MKDFSTPEHVKYTPAPVKSWKTQAESCTTQDPQLRKLWSQPDWMQFKLRSKTYLQNKIKETAAPPLFELVWFEAFKGTHEELMHVCNAKKSFVSKAIAKFGNDTPQLFVVTLIIPGSPLVATVQYFARTKSTGAGGPTEAEKLWERFLNGDDEFRKARFKLIPTIADGPWVIRKAVGTTPCIIGKAIQTTYYQTPNYLEVHVDISSDTIAKHITSLCRSQSTSFAVNMGFVIEGQTEEELPEALLGCVQYAHMDLLLASDINDDE
;
A
#
# COMPACT_ATOMS: atom_id res chain seq x y z
N MET A 1 36.85 24.14 -10.18
CA MET A 1 35.38 24.14 -10.38
C MET A 1 35.07 23.09 -11.43
N LYS A 2 34.40 22.00 -11.06
CA LYS A 2 33.86 21.02 -12.00
C LYS A 2 32.35 21.26 -12.04
N ASP A 3 31.85 21.63 -13.21
CA ASP A 3 30.43 21.76 -13.47
C ASP A 3 29.76 20.39 -13.34
N PHE A 4 28.82 20.28 -12.40
CA PHE A 4 27.90 19.16 -12.32
C PHE A 4 26.66 19.51 -13.13
N SER A 5 26.62 19.02 -14.36
CA SER A 5 25.43 19.03 -15.20
C SER A 5 24.34 18.18 -14.54
N THR A 6 23.19 18.79 -14.25
CA THR A 6 21.97 18.11 -13.82
C THR A 6 21.52 17.12 -14.91
N PRO A 7 21.11 15.87 -14.57
CA PRO A 7 20.56 14.97 -15.57
C PRO A 7 19.17 15.46 -16.00
N GLU A 8 19.06 15.89 -17.26
CA GLU A 8 17.78 16.05 -17.94
C GLU A 8 17.15 14.66 -18.16
N HIS A 9 15.82 14.59 -18.03
CA HIS A 9 14.92 13.43 -18.13
C HIS A 9 14.42 12.78 -16.83
N VAL A 10 13.87 13.59 -15.91
CA VAL A 10 12.74 13.13 -15.08
C VAL A 10 11.47 13.31 -15.90
N LYS A 11 10.95 12.24 -16.51
CA LYS A 11 9.63 12.28 -17.16
C LYS A 11 8.57 12.43 -16.06
N TYR A 12 7.96 13.61 -16.00
CA TYR A 12 6.89 13.92 -15.06
C TYR A 12 5.71 12.97 -15.26
N THR A 13 5.38 12.22 -14.22
CA THR A 13 4.21 11.34 -14.16
C THR A 13 2.93 12.18 -14.20
N PRO A 14 1.94 11.90 -15.07
CA PRO A 14 0.67 12.61 -15.04
C PRO A 14 -0.03 12.42 -13.68
N ALA A 15 -0.35 13.52 -13.00
CA ALA A 15 -1.18 13.49 -11.80
C ALA A 15 -2.62 13.09 -12.18
N PRO A 16 -3.34 12.33 -11.32
CA PRO A 16 -4.76 12.04 -11.54
C PRO A 16 -5.59 13.34 -11.64
N VAL A 17 -6.63 13.33 -12.48
CA VAL A 17 -7.39 14.52 -12.92
C VAL A 17 -8.04 15.33 -11.77
N LYS A 18 -8.23 14.72 -10.59
CA LYS A 18 -8.39 15.44 -9.30
C LYS A 18 -7.84 14.55 -8.17
N SER A 19 -6.64 14.87 -7.68
CA SER A 19 -6.06 14.21 -6.50
C SER A 19 -6.89 14.50 -5.24
N TRP A 20 -7.01 13.52 -4.33
CA TRP A 20 -7.70 13.68 -3.04
C TRP A 20 -6.74 13.98 -1.86
N LYS A 21 -5.44 14.22 -2.15
CA LYS A 21 -4.42 14.50 -1.13
C LYS A 21 -4.71 15.75 -0.30
N THR A 22 -5.15 16.84 -0.92
CA THR A 22 -5.45 18.09 -0.18
C THR A 22 -6.67 17.92 0.74
N GLN A 23 -7.69 17.18 0.30
CA GLN A 23 -8.85 16.86 1.13
C GLN A 23 -8.43 15.97 2.30
N ALA A 24 -7.62 14.94 2.03
CA ALA A 24 -7.05 14.06 3.05
C ALA A 24 -6.27 14.83 4.12
N GLU A 25 -5.36 15.74 3.71
CA GLU A 25 -4.60 16.61 4.62
C GLU A 25 -5.50 17.50 5.49
N SER A 26 -6.73 17.78 5.06
CA SER A 26 -7.69 18.55 5.84
C SER A 26 -8.46 17.72 6.87
N CYS A 27 -8.41 16.38 6.81
CA CYS A 27 -9.16 15.50 7.72
C CYS A 27 -8.51 15.40 9.10
N THR A 28 -7.18 15.45 9.18
CA THR A 28 -6.44 15.23 10.42
C THR A 28 -5.03 15.81 10.32
N THR A 29 -4.43 16.06 11.47
CA THR A 29 -2.99 16.38 11.59
C THR A 29 -2.18 15.11 11.80
N GLN A 30 -0.89 15.15 11.49
CA GLN A 30 0.08 14.09 11.74
C GLN A 30 1.37 14.69 12.29
N ASP A 31 2.10 13.92 13.11
CA ASP A 31 3.45 14.27 13.53
C ASP A 31 4.32 14.65 12.31
N PRO A 32 4.90 15.87 12.28
CA PRO A 32 5.75 16.32 11.19
C PRO A 32 6.97 15.42 10.91
N GLN A 33 7.46 14.67 11.91
CA GLN A 33 8.51 13.67 11.72
C GLN A 33 7.97 12.49 10.92
N LEU A 34 6.86 11.89 11.35
CA LEU A 34 6.24 10.75 10.66
C LEU A 34 5.85 11.10 9.21
N ARG A 35 5.31 12.31 8.99
CA ARG A 35 4.88 12.78 7.66
C ARG A 35 5.99 12.73 6.60
N LYS A 36 7.25 12.87 7.02
CA LYS A 36 8.43 12.83 6.13
C LYS A 36 8.90 11.42 5.79
N LEU A 37 8.45 10.41 6.54
CA LEU A 37 8.93 9.02 6.42
C LEU A 37 8.10 8.18 5.45
N TRP A 38 7.09 8.77 4.80
CA TRP A 38 6.30 8.09 3.79
C TRP A 38 6.01 8.97 2.58
N SER A 39 5.91 8.34 1.42
CA SER A 39 5.53 9.00 0.18
C SER A 39 4.91 8.00 -0.79
N GLN A 40 4.32 8.49 -1.87
CA GLN A 40 3.99 7.64 -3.00
C GLN A 40 5.23 7.60 -3.93
N PRO A 41 5.85 6.44 -4.14
CA PRO A 41 6.99 6.35 -5.03
C PRO A 41 6.55 6.40 -6.50
N ASP A 42 7.50 6.54 -7.43
CA ASP A 42 7.22 6.39 -8.86
C ASP A 42 6.73 4.96 -9.14
N TRP A 43 5.49 4.84 -9.59
CA TRP A 43 4.86 3.56 -9.86
C TRP A 43 5.47 2.85 -11.09
N MET A 44 6.19 3.57 -11.96
CA MET A 44 6.82 3.00 -13.15
C MET A 44 7.95 2.00 -12.85
N GLN A 45 8.44 2.00 -11.61
CA GLN A 45 9.45 1.02 -11.17
C GLN A 45 8.88 -0.40 -11.02
N PHE A 46 7.57 -0.55 -10.79
CA PHE A 46 6.94 -1.85 -10.60
C PHE A 46 6.64 -2.49 -11.97
N LYS A 47 7.24 -3.66 -12.22
CA LYS A 47 7.01 -4.44 -13.45
C LYS A 47 5.93 -5.50 -13.20
N LEU A 48 4.82 -5.38 -13.91
CA LEU A 48 3.62 -6.21 -13.74
C LEU A 48 3.38 -7.09 -14.95
N ARG A 49 2.51 -8.09 -14.84
CA ARG A 49 2.19 -9.00 -15.96
C ARG A 49 1.56 -8.20 -17.12
N SER A 50 2.21 -8.20 -18.29
CA SER A 50 1.68 -7.61 -19.53
C SER A 50 0.42 -8.32 -20.02
N LYS A 51 -0.27 -7.76 -21.01
CA LYS A 51 -1.43 -8.40 -21.67
C LYS A 51 -1.10 -9.82 -22.16
N THR A 52 0.13 -10.02 -22.64
CA THR A 52 0.62 -11.28 -23.22
C THR A 52 1.46 -12.13 -22.25
N TYR A 53 1.42 -11.83 -20.94
CA TYR A 53 2.31 -12.47 -19.97
C TYR A 53 2.11 -13.99 -19.91
N LEU A 54 0.89 -14.49 -20.07
CA LEU A 54 0.66 -15.94 -20.00
C LEU A 54 1.41 -16.70 -21.10
N GLN A 55 1.58 -16.10 -22.27
CA GLN A 55 2.30 -16.68 -23.40
C GLN A 55 3.81 -16.42 -23.35
N ASN A 56 4.26 -15.19 -23.04
CA ASN A 56 5.67 -14.80 -23.20
C ASN A 56 6.41 -14.47 -21.89
N LYS A 57 5.72 -14.46 -20.74
CA LYS A 57 6.27 -14.11 -19.41
C LYS A 57 6.86 -12.69 -19.32
N ILE A 58 6.50 -11.79 -20.22
CA ILE A 58 6.98 -10.40 -20.23
C ILE A 58 6.21 -9.57 -19.22
N LYS A 59 6.95 -8.85 -18.37
CA LYS A 59 6.41 -7.86 -17.45
C LYS A 59 6.71 -6.45 -17.92
N GLU A 60 5.73 -5.57 -17.80
CA GLU A 60 5.82 -4.17 -18.19
C GLU A 60 5.03 -3.28 -17.23
N THR A 61 5.15 -1.97 -17.41
CA THR A 61 4.38 -0.99 -16.66
C THR A 61 3.50 -0.24 -17.66
N ALA A 62 2.23 -0.64 -17.76
CA ALA A 62 1.34 -0.20 -18.84
C ALA A 62 0.36 0.91 -18.42
N ALA A 63 -0.02 0.97 -17.13
CA ALA A 63 -1.06 1.86 -16.64
C ALA A 63 -0.72 2.40 -15.23
N PRO A 64 -1.21 3.61 -14.89
CA PRO A 64 -1.08 4.14 -13.54
C PRO A 64 -1.86 3.29 -12.51
N PRO A 65 -1.57 3.42 -11.20
CA PRO A 65 -2.31 2.74 -10.16
C PRO A 65 -3.81 3.13 -10.13
N LEU A 66 -4.66 2.18 -9.73
CA LEU A 66 -6.10 2.41 -9.58
C LEU A 66 -6.41 3.38 -8.44
N PHE A 67 -5.56 3.41 -7.41
CA PHE A 67 -5.68 4.26 -6.23
C PHE A 67 -4.39 5.06 -6.00
N GLU A 68 -4.54 6.30 -5.57
CA GLU A 68 -3.43 7.15 -5.14
C GLU A 68 -3.25 7.05 -3.62
N LEU A 69 -2.02 7.03 -3.13
CA LEU A 69 -1.75 7.12 -1.70
C LEU A 69 -2.10 8.52 -1.23
N VAL A 70 -3.04 8.63 -0.29
CA VAL A 70 -3.50 9.92 0.25
C VAL A 70 -3.08 10.15 1.69
N TRP A 71 -2.89 9.08 2.46
CA TRP A 71 -2.54 9.19 3.87
C TRP A 71 -1.81 7.95 4.38
N PHE A 72 -1.14 8.10 5.52
CA PHE A 72 -0.45 7.03 6.23
C PHE A 72 -0.59 7.25 7.73
N GLU A 73 -0.81 6.20 8.51
CA GLU A 73 -0.81 6.24 9.97
C GLU A 73 0.05 5.11 10.55
N ALA A 74 0.59 5.32 11.74
CA ALA A 74 1.28 4.31 12.51
C ALA A 74 0.70 4.29 13.92
N PHE A 75 0.16 3.16 14.33
CA PHE A 75 -0.45 2.96 15.63
C PHE A 75 0.23 1.85 16.41
N LYS A 76 0.35 2.00 17.72
CA LYS A 76 0.77 0.94 18.63
C LYS A 76 -0.37 0.59 19.60
N GLY A 77 -0.36 -0.65 20.09
CA GLY A 77 -1.39 -1.20 20.97
C GLY A 77 -1.21 -2.71 21.12
N THR A 78 -2.14 -3.36 21.82
CA THR A 78 -2.24 -4.82 21.83
C THR A 78 -2.70 -5.34 20.47
N HIS A 79 -2.60 -6.66 20.26
CA HIS A 79 -3.08 -7.26 19.01
C HIS A 79 -4.57 -7.02 18.80
N GLU A 80 -5.37 -7.14 19.86
CA GLU A 80 -6.82 -6.95 19.84
C GLU A 80 -7.20 -5.50 19.54
N GLU A 81 -6.48 -4.54 20.12
CA GLU A 81 -6.71 -3.10 19.90
C GLU A 81 -6.39 -2.67 18.47
N LEU A 82 -5.46 -3.37 17.81
CA LEU A 82 -5.06 -3.08 16.43
C LEU A 82 -5.91 -3.82 15.39
N MET A 83 -6.92 -4.58 15.79
CA MET A 83 -7.87 -5.19 14.85
C MET A 83 -8.81 -4.13 14.26
N HIS A 84 -9.05 -4.21 12.95
CA HIS A 84 -9.97 -3.32 12.22
C HIS A 84 -9.67 -1.82 12.48
N VAL A 85 -8.42 -1.39 12.23
CA VAL A 85 -7.94 -0.05 12.58
C VAL A 85 -8.81 1.07 11.97
N CYS A 86 -9.37 0.86 10.77
CA CYS A 86 -10.25 1.84 10.13
C CYS A 86 -11.55 2.10 10.90
N ASN A 87 -11.93 1.25 11.85
CA ASN A 87 -13.10 1.46 12.72
C ASN A 87 -12.78 2.33 13.94
N ALA A 88 -11.50 2.57 14.25
CA ALA A 88 -11.12 3.47 15.33
C ALA A 88 -11.53 4.90 14.97
N LYS A 89 -12.09 5.64 15.95
CA LYS A 89 -12.52 7.05 15.76
C LYS A 89 -11.38 7.97 15.33
N LYS A 90 -10.17 7.68 15.80
CA LYS A 90 -8.95 8.46 15.51
C LYS A 90 -8.42 8.24 14.10
N SER A 91 -8.78 7.11 13.47
CA SER A 91 -8.29 6.75 12.14
C SER A 91 -8.68 7.79 11.10
N PHE A 92 -7.84 7.91 10.09
CA PHE A 92 -8.07 8.78 8.95
C PHE A 92 -9.43 8.54 8.28
N VAL A 93 -9.81 7.28 8.09
CA VAL A 93 -11.08 6.89 7.43
C VAL A 93 -12.27 7.41 8.23
N SER A 94 -12.29 7.22 9.55
CA SER A 94 -13.37 7.71 10.41
C SER A 94 -13.52 9.23 10.30
N LYS A 95 -12.41 9.97 10.33
CA LYS A 95 -12.41 11.44 10.20
C LYS A 95 -12.82 11.91 8.81
N ALA A 96 -12.36 11.22 7.77
CA ALA A 96 -12.73 11.48 6.39
C ALA A 96 -14.25 11.32 6.17
N ILE A 97 -14.82 10.20 6.62
CA ILE A 97 -16.25 9.92 6.50
C ILE A 97 -17.07 10.92 7.32
N ALA A 98 -16.65 11.25 8.54
CA ALA A 98 -17.33 12.24 9.37
C ALA A 98 -17.34 13.64 8.71
N LYS A 99 -16.28 14.01 7.99
CA LYS A 99 -16.12 15.32 7.36
C LYS A 99 -16.79 15.43 6.00
N PHE A 100 -16.66 14.41 5.16
CA PHE A 100 -17.07 14.45 3.75
C PHE A 100 -18.27 13.55 3.44
N GLY A 101 -18.66 12.64 4.32
CA GLY A 101 -19.80 11.75 4.12
C GLY A 101 -19.73 11.02 2.78
N ASN A 102 -20.76 11.22 1.95
CA ASN A 102 -20.87 10.61 0.61
C ASN A 102 -19.85 11.14 -0.40
N ASP A 103 -19.18 12.27 -0.13
CA ASP A 103 -18.11 12.78 -0.99
C ASP A 103 -16.75 12.11 -0.71
N THR A 104 -16.68 11.23 0.31
CA THR A 104 -15.51 10.40 0.57
C THR A 104 -15.32 9.43 -0.60
N PRO A 105 -14.14 9.39 -1.26
CA PRO A 105 -13.90 8.43 -2.32
C PRO A 105 -13.88 7.00 -1.76
N GLN A 106 -14.08 6.01 -2.63
CA GLN A 106 -13.79 4.62 -2.25
C GLN A 106 -12.33 4.52 -1.82
N LEU A 107 -12.09 4.00 -0.62
CA LEU A 107 -10.77 3.82 -0.05
C LEU A 107 -10.35 2.35 -0.12
N PHE A 108 -9.15 2.12 -0.61
CA PHE A 108 -8.43 0.87 -0.44
C PHE A 108 -7.41 1.09 0.67
N VAL A 109 -7.43 0.27 1.71
CA VAL A 109 -6.55 0.42 2.88
C VAL A 109 -5.77 -0.85 3.10
N VAL A 110 -4.47 -0.72 3.32
CA VAL A 110 -3.62 -1.83 3.75
C VAL A 110 -3.12 -1.55 5.15
N THR A 111 -3.42 -2.45 6.07
CA THR A 111 -2.94 -2.43 7.45
C THR A 111 -1.92 -3.56 7.60
N LEU A 112 -0.66 -3.23 7.89
CA LEU A 112 0.37 -4.22 8.19
C LEU A 112 0.65 -4.22 9.69
N ILE A 113 0.40 -5.35 10.35
CA ILE A 113 0.76 -5.55 11.76
C ILE A 113 2.20 -6.01 11.84
N ILE A 114 3.08 -5.12 12.27
CA ILE A 114 4.52 -5.33 12.35
C ILE A 114 4.86 -5.84 13.76
N PRO A 115 5.27 -7.12 13.91
CA PRO A 115 5.65 -7.67 15.21
C PRO A 115 6.88 -6.97 15.79
N GLY A 116 6.90 -6.82 17.10
CA GLY A 116 8.01 -6.20 17.83
C GLY A 116 7.56 -5.64 19.17
N SER A 117 8.46 -4.91 19.83
CA SER A 117 8.13 -4.10 21.00
C SER A 117 8.43 -2.63 20.66
N PRO A 118 7.41 -1.75 20.57
CA PRO A 118 5.98 -2.07 20.59
C PRO A 118 5.51 -2.83 19.34
N LEU A 119 4.36 -3.50 19.44
CA LEU A 119 3.60 -3.98 18.28
C LEU A 119 3.04 -2.76 17.53
N VAL A 120 3.21 -2.70 16.21
CA VAL A 120 2.83 -1.51 15.43
C VAL A 120 1.97 -1.91 14.23
N ALA A 121 0.80 -1.29 14.09
CA ALA A 121 0.05 -1.27 12.85
C ALA A 121 0.51 -0.08 12.01
N THR A 122 1.02 -0.35 10.81
CA THR A 122 1.19 0.69 9.80
C THR A 122 -0.01 0.64 8.86
N VAL A 123 -0.64 1.77 8.59
CA VAL A 123 -1.87 1.86 7.80
C VAL A 123 -1.67 2.79 6.62
N GLN A 124 -1.95 2.30 5.42
CA GLN A 124 -1.76 3.05 4.18
C GLN A 124 -3.10 3.22 3.49
N TYR A 125 -3.51 4.47 3.32
CA TYR A 125 -4.81 4.82 2.78
C TYR A 125 -4.68 5.27 1.34
N PHE A 126 -5.36 4.55 0.44
CA PHE A 126 -5.36 4.84 -0.98
C PHE A 126 -6.76 5.25 -1.44
N ALA A 127 -6.88 6.41 -2.08
CA ALA A 127 -8.14 6.91 -2.61
C ALA A 127 -8.31 6.53 -4.08
N ARG A 128 -9.52 6.12 -4.47
CA ARG A 128 -9.82 5.72 -5.84
C ARG A 128 -9.56 6.88 -6.79
N THR A 129 -8.71 6.65 -7.79
CA THR A 129 -8.53 7.61 -8.88
C THR A 129 -9.70 7.47 -9.84
N LYS A 130 -10.27 8.60 -10.29
CA LYS A 130 -11.36 8.56 -11.27
C LYS A 130 -10.82 8.06 -12.61
N SER A 131 -11.43 6.98 -13.12
CA SER A 131 -11.17 6.49 -14.47
C SER A 131 -11.55 7.57 -15.49
N THR A 132 -10.62 7.96 -16.36
CA THR A 132 -10.79 9.07 -17.31
C THR A 132 -10.99 8.59 -18.76
N GLY A 133 -11.19 7.29 -18.97
CA GLY A 133 -11.35 6.73 -20.31
C GLY A 133 -12.78 6.75 -20.82
N ALA A 134 -13.00 7.22 -22.05
CA ALA A 134 -14.25 7.06 -22.80
C ALA A 134 -14.55 5.59 -23.22
N GLY A 135 -13.68 4.63 -22.85
CA GLY A 135 -13.68 3.24 -23.33
C GLY A 135 -14.24 2.18 -22.38
N GLY A 136 -14.90 2.58 -21.29
CA GLY A 136 -15.38 1.65 -20.25
C GLY A 136 -14.29 1.14 -19.31
N PRO A 137 -14.61 0.24 -18.35
CA PRO A 137 -13.67 -0.22 -17.34
C PRO A 137 -12.59 -1.14 -17.95
N THR A 138 -11.35 -0.87 -17.57
CA THR A 138 -10.17 -1.69 -17.86
C THR A 138 -10.26 -3.08 -17.20
N GLU A 139 -9.42 -4.00 -17.62
CA GLU A 139 -9.30 -5.36 -17.05
C GLU A 139 -8.96 -5.31 -15.56
N ALA A 140 -8.04 -4.42 -15.16
CA ALA A 140 -7.69 -4.22 -13.75
C ALA A 140 -8.86 -3.66 -12.92
N GLU A 141 -9.66 -2.76 -13.49
CA GLU A 141 -10.86 -2.24 -12.82
C GLU A 141 -11.93 -3.31 -12.65
N LYS A 142 -12.16 -4.13 -13.68
CA LYS A 142 -13.07 -5.29 -13.59
C LYS A 142 -12.59 -6.31 -12.56
N LEU A 143 -11.28 -6.55 -12.50
CA LEU A 143 -10.68 -7.46 -11.51
C LEU A 143 -10.79 -6.89 -10.09
N TRP A 144 -10.64 -5.57 -9.92
CA TRP A 144 -10.90 -4.91 -8.64
C TRP A 144 -12.36 -5.07 -8.19
N GLU A 145 -13.34 -4.86 -9.06
CA GLU A 145 -14.75 -5.08 -8.72
C GLU A 145 -15.03 -6.55 -8.35
N ARG A 146 -14.41 -7.50 -9.04
CA ARG A 146 -14.49 -8.92 -8.66
C ARG A 146 -13.84 -9.20 -7.31
N PHE A 147 -12.74 -8.52 -6.98
CA PHE A 147 -12.07 -8.66 -5.69
C PHE A 147 -12.89 -8.08 -4.53
N LEU A 148 -13.58 -6.96 -4.76
CA LEU A 148 -14.53 -6.40 -3.79
C LEU A 148 -15.72 -7.32 -3.53
N ASN A 149 -16.24 -7.96 -4.58
CA ASN A 149 -17.43 -8.83 -4.49
C ASN A 149 -17.10 -10.31 -4.26
N GLY A 150 -15.82 -10.69 -4.22
CA GLY A 150 -15.36 -12.06 -4.04
C GLY A 150 -15.39 -12.53 -2.59
N ASP A 151 -15.10 -13.82 -2.39
CA ASP A 151 -14.89 -14.40 -1.06
C ASP A 151 -13.43 -14.23 -0.59
N ASP A 152 -13.17 -14.59 0.66
CA ASP A 152 -11.85 -14.45 1.26
C ASP A 152 -10.84 -15.41 0.65
N GLU A 153 -11.27 -16.60 0.20
CA GLU A 153 -10.45 -17.55 -0.53
C GLU A 153 -9.90 -16.92 -1.83
N PHE A 154 -10.78 -16.30 -2.63
CA PHE A 154 -10.39 -15.57 -3.83
C PHE A 154 -9.42 -14.44 -3.50
N ARG A 155 -9.73 -13.62 -2.49
CA ARG A 155 -8.88 -12.48 -2.12
C ARG A 155 -7.49 -12.94 -1.67
N LYS A 156 -7.42 -13.94 -0.77
CA LYS A 156 -6.16 -14.50 -0.25
C LYS A 156 -5.30 -15.12 -1.35
N ALA A 157 -5.93 -15.74 -2.35
CA ALA A 157 -5.21 -16.35 -3.46
C ALA A 157 -4.67 -15.33 -4.50
N ARG A 158 -5.06 -14.05 -4.40
CA ARG A 158 -4.81 -13.05 -5.43
C ARG A 158 -4.08 -11.80 -4.93
N PHE A 159 -4.21 -11.43 -3.66
CA PHE A 159 -3.59 -10.21 -3.13
C PHE A 159 -2.07 -10.35 -3.06
N LYS A 160 -1.37 -9.51 -3.83
CA LYS A 160 0.07 -9.61 -4.11
C LYS A 160 0.80 -8.35 -3.65
N LEU A 161 1.90 -8.54 -2.92
CA LEU A 161 2.87 -7.50 -2.57
C LEU A 161 4.12 -7.63 -3.45
N ILE A 162 4.59 -6.50 -3.96
CA ILE A 162 5.86 -6.38 -4.68
C ILE A 162 6.76 -5.42 -3.89
N PRO A 163 7.72 -5.93 -3.09
CA PRO A 163 8.66 -5.07 -2.37
C PRO A 163 9.86 -4.70 -3.25
N THR A 164 10.43 -3.53 -3.03
CA THR A 164 11.69 -3.08 -3.64
C THR A 164 12.44 -2.20 -2.65
N ILE A 165 13.64 -2.61 -2.24
CA ILE A 165 14.50 -1.77 -1.40
C ILE A 165 15.14 -0.69 -2.27
N ALA A 166 14.68 0.55 -2.09
CA ALA A 166 15.14 1.72 -2.84
C ALA A 166 16.50 2.23 -2.35
N ASP A 167 16.74 2.16 -1.04
CA ASP A 167 17.99 2.50 -0.38
C ASP A 167 18.19 1.58 0.83
N GLY A 168 19.44 1.28 1.23
CA GLY A 168 19.71 0.57 2.49
C GLY A 168 20.85 -0.44 2.45
N PRO A 169 21.04 -1.23 3.51
CA PRO A 169 22.10 -2.24 3.60
C PRO A 169 21.87 -3.44 2.66
N TRP A 170 22.94 -4.05 2.16
CA TRP A 170 22.86 -5.26 1.33
C TRP A 170 22.16 -6.43 2.04
N VAL A 171 22.35 -6.55 3.36
CA VAL A 171 21.70 -7.60 4.16
C VAL A 171 20.16 -7.46 4.13
N ILE A 172 19.63 -6.23 4.15
CA ILE A 172 18.18 -5.97 4.03
C ILE A 172 17.70 -6.31 2.62
N ARG A 173 18.42 -5.88 1.58
CA ARG A 173 18.13 -6.25 0.18
C ARG A 173 18.03 -7.75 -0.01
N LYS A 174 18.97 -8.50 0.55
CA LYS A 174 19.01 -9.96 0.44
C LYS A 174 17.87 -10.62 1.21
N ALA A 175 17.52 -10.12 2.39
CA ALA A 175 16.46 -10.70 3.22
C ALA A 175 15.06 -10.47 2.66
N VAL A 176 14.77 -9.27 2.17
CA VAL A 176 13.48 -8.94 1.55
C VAL A 176 13.36 -9.56 0.15
N GLY A 177 14.48 -9.59 -0.59
CA GLY A 177 14.50 -10.03 -1.98
C GLY A 177 13.73 -9.07 -2.91
N THR A 178 13.46 -9.56 -4.11
CA THR A 178 12.74 -8.81 -5.17
C THR A 178 11.54 -9.58 -5.72
N THR A 179 11.19 -10.69 -5.08
CA THR A 179 10.16 -11.61 -5.58
C THR A 179 8.79 -11.17 -5.07
N PRO A 180 7.82 -10.93 -5.95
CA PRO A 180 6.43 -10.72 -5.53
C PRO A 180 5.90 -11.87 -4.68
N CYS A 181 5.13 -11.56 -3.64
CA CYS A 181 4.53 -12.55 -2.74
C CYS A 181 3.00 -12.42 -2.77
N ILE A 182 2.29 -13.55 -2.90
CA ILE A 182 0.85 -13.61 -2.62
C ILE A 182 0.70 -13.70 -1.10
N ILE A 183 0.25 -12.62 -0.48
CA ILE A 183 0.30 -12.44 0.97
C ILE A 183 -0.57 -13.48 1.68
N GLY A 184 -1.82 -13.62 1.24
CA GLY A 184 -2.82 -14.47 1.89
C GLY A 184 -2.57 -15.98 1.82
N LYS A 185 -1.51 -16.44 1.12
CA LYS A 185 -1.11 -17.85 1.12
C LYS A 185 -0.36 -18.28 2.37
N ALA A 186 0.44 -17.36 2.93
CA ALA A 186 1.31 -17.65 4.08
C ALA A 186 0.93 -16.84 5.31
N ILE A 187 0.48 -15.59 5.10
CA ILE A 187 0.22 -14.64 6.17
C ILE A 187 -1.29 -14.51 6.37
N GLN A 188 -1.72 -14.58 7.63
CA GLN A 188 -3.12 -14.38 8.01
C GLN A 188 -3.55 -12.98 7.53
N THR A 189 -4.57 -12.98 6.68
CA THR A 189 -5.11 -11.78 6.07
C THR A 189 -6.61 -11.75 6.33
N THR A 190 -7.08 -10.67 6.95
CA THR A 190 -8.49 -10.41 7.27
C THR A 190 -8.96 -9.22 6.44
N TYR A 191 -10.20 -9.27 5.94
CA TYR A 191 -10.78 -8.21 5.12
C TYR A 191 -11.93 -7.56 5.87
N TYR A 192 -11.85 -6.24 6.07
CA TYR A 192 -12.96 -5.45 6.61
C TYR A 192 -13.51 -4.57 5.50
N GLN A 193 -14.75 -4.85 5.09
CA GLN A 193 -15.38 -4.15 3.98
C GLN A 193 -16.60 -3.37 4.45
N THR A 194 -16.68 -2.12 4.01
CA THR A 194 -17.82 -1.23 4.17
C THR A 194 -18.17 -0.63 2.79
N PRO A 195 -19.26 0.14 2.66
CA PRO A 195 -19.52 0.88 1.43
C PRO A 195 -18.40 1.89 1.07
N ASN A 196 -17.64 2.38 2.05
CA ASN A 196 -16.64 3.43 1.86
C ASN A 196 -15.22 2.88 1.68
N TYR A 197 -14.91 1.72 2.26
CA TYR A 197 -13.55 1.19 2.21
C TYR A 197 -13.48 -0.34 2.22
N LEU A 198 -12.37 -0.85 1.69
CA LEU A 198 -11.86 -2.18 1.97
C LEU A 198 -10.53 -2.06 2.72
N GLU A 199 -10.48 -2.55 3.95
CA GLU A 199 -9.23 -2.72 4.72
C GLU A 199 -8.74 -4.15 4.55
N VAL A 200 -7.52 -4.29 4.03
CA VAL A 200 -6.76 -5.54 4.00
C VAL A 200 -5.82 -5.54 5.19
N HIS A 201 -6.19 -6.28 6.22
CA HIS A 201 -5.45 -6.41 7.46
C HIS A 201 -4.51 -7.61 7.38
N VAL A 202 -3.21 -7.36 7.34
CA VAL A 202 -2.15 -8.37 7.17
C VAL A 202 -1.40 -8.53 8.48
N ASP A 203 -1.56 -9.68 9.13
CA ASP A 203 -0.86 -10.00 10.37
C ASP A 203 0.46 -10.73 10.11
N ILE A 204 1.55 -9.97 9.98
CA ILE A 204 2.90 -10.53 9.74
C ILE A 204 3.33 -11.48 10.86
N SER A 205 2.79 -11.32 12.07
CA SER A 205 3.14 -12.16 13.21
C SER A 205 2.69 -13.62 13.06
N SER A 206 1.73 -13.88 12.17
CA SER A 206 1.15 -15.20 11.94
C SER A 206 2.06 -16.15 11.14
N ASP A 207 3.10 -15.64 10.48
CA ASP A 207 4.02 -16.44 9.67
C ASP A 207 5.45 -16.32 10.20
N THR A 208 6.10 -17.46 10.42
CA THR A 208 7.43 -17.50 11.03
C THR A 208 8.49 -16.88 10.13
N ILE A 209 8.39 -17.08 8.81
CA ILE A 209 9.36 -16.55 7.83
C ILE A 209 9.19 -15.04 7.71
N ALA A 210 7.97 -14.56 7.52
CA ALA A 210 7.64 -13.15 7.43
C ALA A 210 8.02 -12.41 8.73
N LYS A 211 7.74 -13.00 9.90
CA LYS A 211 8.17 -12.48 11.20
C LYS A 211 9.69 -12.36 11.30
N HIS A 212 10.45 -13.36 10.84
CA HIS A 212 11.91 -13.33 10.86
C HIS A 212 12.48 -12.23 9.96
N ILE A 213 12.02 -12.16 8.70
CA ILE A 213 12.44 -11.12 7.74
C ILE A 213 12.08 -9.73 8.28
N THR A 214 10.88 -9.58 8.83
CA THR A 214 10.39 -8.30 9.36
C THR A 214 11.13 -7.89 10.62
N SER A 215 11.53 -8.82 11.48
CA SER A 215 12.38 -8.53 12.65
C SER A 215 13.75 -7.95 12.25
N LEU A 216 14.37 -8.52 11.21
CA LEU A 216 15.62 -8.00 10.65
C LEU A 216 15.44 -6.61 10.03
N CYS A 217 14.33 -6.39 9.33
CA CYS A 217 14.00 -5.07 8.79
C CYS A 217 13.74 -4.07 9.92
N ARG A 218 12.97 -4.44 10.94
CA ARG A 218 12.63 -3.58 12.06
C ARG A 218 13.86 -3.04 12.79
N SER A 219 14.89 -3.87 13.02
CA SER A 219 16.10 -3.42 13.72
C SER A 219 16.93 -2.38 12.95
N GLN A 220 16.64 -2.22 11.64
CA GLN A 220 17.33 -1.29 10.76
C GLN A 220 16.35 -0.39 9.99
N SER A 221 15.11 -0.22 10.47
CA SER A 221 14.03 0.43 9.69
C SER A 221 14.34 1.89 9.35
N THR A 222 15.14 2.56 10.18
CA THR A 222 15.63 3.94 9.95
C THR A 222 16.84 4.01 9.01
N SER A 223 17.39 2.88 8.58
CA SER A 223 18.59 2.78 7.75
C SER A 223 18.31 2.35 6.31
N PHE A 224 17.04 2.19 5.91
CA PHE A 224 16.67 1.84 4.54
C PHE A 224 15.36 2.47 4.10
N ALA A 225 15.14 2.51 2.79
CA ALA A 225 13.88 2.87 2.18
C ALA A 225 13.32 1.68 1.39
N VAL A 226 12.04 1.38 1.56
CA VAL A 226 11.33 0.29 0.87
C VAL A 226 10.11 0.82 0.15
N ASN A 227 9.97 0.46 -1.11
CA ASN A 227 8.79 0.67 -1.94
C ASN A 227 7.97 -0.61 -1.92
N MET A 228 6.67 -0.48 -1.70
CA MET A 228 5.71 -1.58 -1.67
C MET A 228 4.60 -1.29 -2.67
N GLY A 229 4.44 -2.18 -3.64
CA GLY A 229 3.35 -2.14 -4.62
C GLY A 229 2.33 -3.24 -4.34
N PHE A 230 1.05 -2.89 -4.31
CA PHE A 230 -0.05 -3.82 -4.10
C PHE A 230 -0.78 -4.09 -5.40
N VAL A 231 -1.04 -5.36 -5.71
CA VAL A 231 -1.60 -5.82 -6.99
C VAL A 231 -2.59 -6.96 -6.73
N ILE A 232 -3.65 -7.06 -7.51
CA ILE A 232 -4.44 -8.28 -7.60
C ILE A 232 -3.83 -9.12 -8.73
N GLU A 233 -3.38 -10.32 -8.43
CA GLU A 233 -2.74 -11.16 -9.44
C GLU A 233 -3.74 -11.60 -10.52
N GLY A 234 -3.50 -11.20 -11.76
CA GLY A 234 -4.25 -11.67 -12.92
C GLY A 234 -3.79 -13.09 -13.29
N GLN A 235 -4.75 -14.01 -13.42
CA GLN A 235 -4.51 -15.44 -13.68
C GLN A 235 -5.11 -15.92 -15.01
N THR A 236 -5.99 -15.15 -15.64
CA THR A 236 -6.51 -15.43 -16.99
C THR A 236 -6.16 -14.31 -17.97
N GLU A 237 -6.35 -14.53 -19.27
CA GLU A 237 -6.09 -13.52 -20.31
C GLU A 237 -7.02 -12.30 -20.19
N GLU A 238 -8.27 -12.49 -19.71
CA GLU A 238 -9.22 -11.40 -19.49
C GLU A 238 -8.88 -10.54 -18.27
N GLU A 239 -8.01 -11.03 -17.38
CA GLU A 239 -7.55 -10.33 -16.17
C GLU A 239 -6.23 -9.55 -16.40
N LEU A 240 -5.69 -9.59 -17.63
CA LEU A 240 -4.44 -8.92 -18.00
C LEU A 240 -4.69 -7.73 -18.95
N PRO A 241 -3.83 -6.70 -18.96
CA PRO A 241 -2.63 -6.54 -18.14
C PRO A 241 -2.97 -6.26 -16.66
N GLU A 242 -2.05 -6.63 -15.77
CA GLU A 242 -2.12 -6.21 -14.36
C GLU A 242 -1.86 -4.70 -14.23
N ALA A 243 -2.50 -4.07 -13.26
CA ALA A 243 -2.19 -2.71 -12.81
C ALA A 243 -2.01 -2.70 -11.28
N LEU A 244 -1.27 -1.71 -10.77
CA LEU A 244 -1.15 -1.49 -9.33
C LEU A 244 -2.52 -1.08 -8.77
N LEU A 245 -2.87 -1.61 -7.60
CA LEU A 245 -3.90 -0.99 -6.78
C LEU A 245 -3.36 0.32 -6.21
N GLY A 246 -2.19 0.27 -5.58
CA GLY A 246 -1.54 1.43 -4.98
C GLY A 246 -0.10 1.10 -4.64
N CYS A 247 0.69 2.12 -4.32
CA CYS A 247 2.06 1.93 -3.86
C CYS A 247 2.45 2.96 -2.81
N VAL A 248 3.31 2.54 -1.87
CA VAL A 248 3.80 3.34 -0.76
C VAL A 248 5.29 3.15 -0.62
N GLN A 249 5.99 4.20 -0.24
CA GLN A 249 7.38 4.17 0.18
C GLN A 249 7.41 4.41 1.68
N TYR A 250 8.16 3.57 2.38
CA TYR A 250 8.65 3.87 3.71
C TYR A 250 10.10 4.34 3.54
N ALA A 251 10.37 5.59 3.91
CA ALA A 251 11.68 6.20 3.82
C ALA A 251 12.25 6.34 5.23
N HIS A 252 13.16 5.44 5.61
CA HIS A 252 13.81 5.45 6.92
C HIS A 252 12.79 5.44 8.07
N MET A 253 11.81 4.55 7.99
CA MET A 253 10.66 4.51 8.90
C MET A 253 11.10 4.27 10.35
N ASP A 254 10.77 5.20 11.23
CA ASP A 254 10.90 5.05 12.67
C ASP A 254 9.56 4.59 13.26
N LEU A 255 9.50 3.30 13.61
CA LEU A 255 8.31 2.70 14.19
C LEU A 255 8.03 3.17 15.63
N LEU A 256 8.97 3.88 16.28
CA LEU A 256 8.75 4.48 17.60
C LEU A 256 7.87 5.74 17.53
N LEU A 257 7.65 6.30 16.33
CA LEU A 257 6.71 7.40 16.10
C LEU A 257 5.24 6.95 16.06
N ALA A 258 4.97 5.66 16.26
CA ALA A 258 3.61 5.15 16.33
C ALA A 258 2.90 5.69 17.59
N SER A 259 1.72 6.29 17.40
CA SER A 259 0.86 6.76 18.49
C SER A 259 0.00 5.63 19.04
N ASP A 260 -0.41 5.69 20.30
CA ASP A 260 -1.36 4.72 20.85
C ASP A 260 -2.71 4.81 20.10
N ILE A 261 -3.27 3.65 19.73
CA ILE A 261 -4.54 3.59 18.97
C ILE A 261 -5.74 4.09 19.79
N ASN A 262 -5.65 3.92 21.11
CA ASN A 262 -6.73 4.22 22.07
C ASN A 262 -6.51 5.52 22.87
N ASP A 263 -5.49 6.33 22.56
CA ASP A 263 -5.30 7.61 23.24
C ASP A 263 -6.43 8.60 22.87
N ASP A 264 -7.18 9.02 23.90
CA ASP A 264 -8.31 9.96 23.91
C ASP A 264 -7.88 11.41 23.59
N GLU A 265 -7.37 11.65 22.39
CA GLU A 265 -7.35 13.00 21.78
C GLU A 265 -8.48 13.19 20.76
#